data_AF-A0A5N5JRA3-F1
#
_entry.id   AF-A0A5N5JRA3-F1
#
_cell.length_a   1.000
_cell.length_b   1.000
_cell.length_c   1.000
_cell.angle_alpha   90.00
_cell.angle_beta   90.00
_cell.angle_gamma   90.00
#
_symmetry.space_group_name_H-M   'P 1'
#
loop_
_entity.id
_entity.type
_entity.pdbx_description
1 polymer ?
#
loop_
_entity_poly.entity_id
_entity_poly.type
_entity_poly.pdbx_seq_one_letter_code
_entity_poly.pdbx_strand_id
1 'polypeptide(L)'
;MDLMIKPFAPRRNVSKSKHRKQRKLKKRRERRETMERLKTDMVEIGEGQKRIREGQREIRQKFEEIESECRRLREETMTIASQSDYNQIRINLMLAILKARQDSDFARADHLTRLLREEMEKQEQ
;
A
#
# COMPACT_ATOMS: atom_id res chain seq x y z
N MET A 1 -15.64 -93.98 42.31
CA MET A 1 -14.76 -93.87 41.14
C MET A 1 -15.02 -92.52 40.48
N ASP A 2 -13.92 -91.83 40.21
CA ASP A 2 -13.71 -90.59 39.49
C ASP A 2 -14.84 -90.06 38.60
N LEU A 3 -15.13 -88.76 38.72
CA LEU A 3 -15.26 -87.87 37.55
C LEU A 3 -14.79 -86.45 37.92
N MET A 4 -13.52 -86.19 37.63
CA MET A 4 -12.87 -84.88 37.76
C MET A 4 -13.35 -83.96 36.63
N ILE A 5 -14.32 -83.07 36.90
CA ILE A 5 -14.76 -82.06 35.94
C ILE A 5 -13.85 -80.83 36.08
N LYS A 6 -12.88 -80.68 35.16
CA LYS A 6 -12.07 -79.47 35.05
C LYS A 6 -12.97 -78.30 34.63
N PRO A 7 -13.01 -77.17 35.36
CA PRO A 7 -13.75 -76.01 34.90
C PRO A 7 -13.11 -75.48 33.62
N PHE A 8 -13.95 -75.38 32.60
CA PHE A 8 -13.66 -74.86 31.28
C PHE A 8 -13.13 -73.42 31.42
N ALA A 9 -11.82 -73.22 31.26
CA ALA A 9 -11.26 -71.87 31.27
C ALA A 9 -11.85 -71.06 30.10
N PRO A 10 -12.34 -69.82 30.32
CA PRO A 10 -12.87 -69.02 29.23
C PRO A 10 -11.77 -68.81 28.20
N ARG A 11 -11.97 -69.27 26.96
CA ARG A 11 -11.11 -68.88 25.83
C ARG A 11 -11.13 -67.37 25.74
N ARG A 12 -10.09 -66.71 26.27
CA ARG A 12 -9.89 -65.26 26.11
C ARG A 12 -9.92 -64.98 24.61
N ASN A 13 -10.82 -64.10 24.18
CA ASN A 13 -10.95 -63.65 22.80
C ASN A 13 -9.70 -62.83 22.39
N VAL A 14 -8.57 -63.51 22.19
CA VAL A 14 -7.28 -62.90 21.84
C VAL A 14 -7.38 -62.17 20.50
N SER A 15 -8.22 -62.64 19.58
CA SER A 15 -8.44 -62.00 18.27
C SER A 15 -9.09 -60.61 18.38
N LYS A 16 -10.15 -60.46 19.20
CA LYS A 16 -10.82 -59.16 19.45
C LYS A 16 -9.87 -58.14 20.11
N SER A 17 -9.01 -58.61 21.01
CA SER A 17 -7.98 -57.78 21.67
C SER A 17 -6.88 -57.32 20.70
N LYS A 18 -6.38 -58.21 19.84
CA LYS A 18 -5.40 -57.88 18.79
C LYS A 18 -5.96 -56.85 17.79
N HIS A 19 -7.19 -57.05 17.32
CA HIS A 19 -7.87 -56.11 16.42
C HIS A 19 -8.04 -54.71 17.04
N ARG A 20 -8.39 -54.63 18.34
CA ARG A 20 -8.52 -53.37 19.06
C ARG A 20 -7.17 -52.65 19.22
N LYS A 21 -6.08 -53.38 19.48
CA LYS A 21 -4.72 -52.80 19.53
C LYS A 21 -4.29 -52.27 18.16
N GLN A 22 -4.55 -53.03 17.09
CA GLN A 22 -4.19 -52.65 15.72
C GLN A 22 -4.96 -51.39 15.25
N ARG A 23 -6.26 -51.28 15.56
CA ARG A 23 -7.06 -50.05 15.34
C ARG A 23 -6.51 -48.84 16.09
N LYS A 24 -6.07 -49.01 17.35
CA LYS A 24 -5.47 -47.91 18.13
C LYS A 24 -4.14 -47.44 17.54
N LEU A 25 -3.30 -48.36 17.06
CA LEU A 25 -2.05 -48.05 16.38
C LEU A 25 -2.30 -47.29 15.07
N LYS A 26 -3.25 -47.73 14.25
CA LYS A 26 -3.66 -47.04 13.01
C LYS A 26 -4.10 -45.60 13.30
N LYS A 27 -5.00 -45.40 14.28
CA LYS A 27 -5.44 -44.06 14.71
C LYS A 27 -4.33 -43.18 15.27
N ARG A 28 -3.31 -43.76 15.92
CA ARG A 28 -2.12 -42.99 16.37
C ARG A 28 -1.28 -42.55 15.19
N ARG A 29 -1.10 -43.42 14.18
CA ARG A 29 -0.37 -43.11 12.95
C ARG A 29 -1.07 -42.00 12.15
N GLU A 30 -2.37 -42.14 11.92
CA GLU A 30 -3.19 -41.11 11.24
C GLU A 30 -3.06 -39.76 11.93
N ARG A 31 -3.19 -39.71 13.27
CA ARG A 31 -3.02 -38.47 14.04
C ARG A 31 -1.62 -37.87 13.93
N ARG A 32 -0.59 -38.70 13.82
CA ARG A 32 0.79 -38.23 13.62
C ARG A 32 0.94 -37.63 12.22
N GLU A 33 0.42 -38.30 11.21
CA GLU A 33 0.44 -37.82 9.83
C GLU A 33 -0.32 -36.48 9.69
N THR A 34 -1.49 -36.34 10.33
CA THR A 34 -2.22 -35.05 10.34
C THR A 34 -1.45 -33.97 11.08
N MET A 35 -0.77 -34.30 12.18
CA MET A 35 0.03 -33.33 12.94
C MET A 35 1.23 -32.85 12.12
N GLU A 36 1.92 -33.74 11.40
CA GLU A 36 3.04 -33.34 10.55
C GLU A 36 2.57 -32.44 9.39
N ARG A 37 1.43 -32.75 8.75
CA ARG A 37 0.84 -31.87 7.73
C ARG A 37 0.53 -30.48 8.30
N LEU A 38 -0.12 -30.43 9.46
CA LEU A 38 -0.46 -29.16 10.11
C LEU A 38 0.79 -28.32 10.41
N LYS A 39 1.89 -28.94 10.85
CA LYS A 39 3.15 -28.22 11.06
C LYS A 39 3.70 -27.65 9.76
N THR A 40 3.67 -28.41 8.67
CA THR A 40 4.10 -27.93 7.36
C THR A 40 3.25 -26.75 6.92
N ASP A 41 1.92 -26.87 6.98
CA ASP A 41 0.99 -25.80 6.62
C ASP A 41 1.26 -24.53 7.47
N MET A 42 1.51 -24.68 8.77
CA MET A 42 1.84 -23.55 9.65
C MET A 42 3.13 -22.84 9.25
N VAL A 43 4.15 -23.57 8.82
CA VAL A 43 5.41 -22.99 8.33
C VAL A 43 5.15 -22.20 7.04
N GLU A 44 4.44 -22.81 6.08
CA GLU A 44 4.10 -22.16 4.80
C GLU A 44 3.26 -20.89 5.01
N ILE A 45 2.26 -20.94 5.89
CA ILE A 45 1.45 -19.76 6.27
C ILE A 45 2.35 -18.70 6.91
N GLY A 46 3.26 -19.08 7.80
CA GLY A 46 4.19 -18.17 8.45
C GLY A 46 5.09 -17.44 7.46
N GLU A 47 5.60 -18.15 6.45
CA GLU A 47 6.36 -17.56 5.34
C GLU A 47 5.51 -16.66 4.46
N GLY A 48 4.28 -17.08 4.14
CA GLY A 48 3.31 -16.26 3.41
C GLY A 48 3.02 -14.93 4.12
N GLN A 49 2.81 -14.97 5.44
CA GLN A 49 2.60 -13.78 6.25
C GLN A 49 3.83 -12.85 6.26
N LYS A 50 5.04 -13.40 6.28
CA LYS A 50 6.27 -12.59 6.18
C LYS A 50 6.32 -11.83 4.85
N ARG A 51 6.10 -12.54 3.72
CA ARG A 51 6.07 -11.92 2.39
C ARG A 51 5.00 -10.84 2.28
N ILE A 52 3.81 -11.06 2.84
CA ILE A 52 2.73 -10.06 2.87
C ILE A 52 3.16 -8.82 3.64
N ARG A 53 3.76 -8.97 4.83
CA ARG A 53 4.22 -7.83 5.63
C ARG A 53 5.31 -7.02 4.94
N GLU A 54 6.22 -7.70 4.26
CA GLU A 54 7.28 -7.06 3.48
C GLU A 54 6.70 -6.29 2.28
N GLY A 55 5.83 -6.92 1.49
CA GLY A 55 5.14 -6.23 0.39
C GLY A 55 4.30 -5.04 0.87
N GLN A 56 3.63 -5.15 2.02
CA GLN A 56 2.89 -4.02 2.62
C GLN A 56 3.82 -2.87 3.01
N ARG A 57 5.04 -3.16 3.50
CA ARG A 57 6.03 -2.14 3.84
C ARG A 57 6.52 -1.42 2.60
N GLU A 58 6.88 -2.16 1.56
CA GLU A 58 7.32 -1.58 0.28
C GLU A 58 6.23 -0.70 -0.35
N ILE A 59 4.98 -1.16 -0.34
CA ILE A 59 3.85 -0.39 -0.86
C ILE A 59 3.71 0.92 -0.08
N ARG A 60 3.76 0.89 1.27
CA ARG A 60 3.69 2.11 2.09
C ARG A 60 4.79 3.10 1.74
N GLN A 61 6.03 2.64 1.64
CA GLN A 61 7.15 3.51 1.26
C GLN A 61 6.92 4.18 -0.10
N LYS A 62 6.48 3.42 -1.11
CA LYS A 62 6.15 3.98 -2.43
C LYS A 62 5.04 5.02 -2.36
N PHE A 63 4.02 4.80 -1.55
CA PHE A 63 2.95 5.79 -1.36
C PHE A 63 3.47 7.06 -0.68
N GLU A 64 4.34 6.95 0.32
CA GLU A 64 4.96 8.11 0.97
C GLU A 64 5.81 8.93 -0.01
N GLU A 65 6.57 8.27 -0.89
CA GLU A 65 7.32 8.90 -1.97
C GLU A 65 6.40 9.63 -2.95
N ILE A 66 5.33 8.97 -3.42
CA ILE A 66 4.32 9.56 -4.31
C ILE A 66 3.65 10.78 -3.66
N GLU A 67 3.28 10.70 -2.38
CA GLU A 67 2.67 11.81 -1.66
C GLU A 67 3.60 13.01 -1.55
N SER A 68 4.90 12.76 -1.32
CA SER A 68 5.92 13.79 -1.30
C SER A 68 6.06 14.49 -2.66
N GLU A 69 6.14 13.71 -3.73
CA GLU A 69 6.19 14.24 -5.10
C GLU A 69 4.92 15.02 -5.46
N CYS A 70 3.74 14.53 -5.10
CA CYS A 70 2.48 15.23 -5.30
C CYS A 70 2.45 16.58 -4.60
N ARG A 71 2.96 16.68 -3.37
CA ARG A 71 3.06 17.96 -2.64
C ARG A 71 3.97 18.93 -3.38
N ARG A 72 5.17 18.47 -3.78
CA ARG A 72 6.13 19.31 -4.53
C ARG A 72 5.55 19.80 -5.85
N LEU A 73 4.92 18.91 -6.63
CA LEU A 73 4.27 19.28 -7.90
C LEU A 73 3.16 20.31 -7.70
N ARG A 74 2.40 20.21 -6.61
CA ARG A 74 1.36 21.19 -6.28
C ARG A 74 1.94 22.57 -5.97
N GLU A 75 3.00 22.63 -5.18
CA GLU A 75 3.70 23.88 -4.84
C GLU A 75 4.32 24.54 -6.09
N GLU A 76 5.00 23.75 -6.92
CA GLU A 76 5.55 24.21 -8.21
C GLU A 76 4.43 24.74 -9.12
N THR A 77 3.32 24.01 -9.23
CA THR A 77 2.16 24.43 -10.05
C THR A 77 1.54 25.73 -9.53
N MET A 78 1.39 25.89 -8.22
CA MET A 78 0.86 27.13 -7.63
C MET A 78 1.77 28.32 -7.89
N THR A 79 3.09 28.10 -7.84
CA THR A 79 4.10 29.12 -8.16
C THR A 79 4.00 29.54 -9.63
N ILE A 80 3.95 28.58 -10.55
CA ILE A 80 3.81 28.83 -12.00
C ILE A 80 2.48 29.55 -12.29
N ALA A 81 1.39 29.13 -11.67
CA ALA A 81 0.08 29.77 -11.85
C ALA A 81 0.13 31.24 -11.41
N SER A 82 0.71 31.51 -10.23
CA SER A 82 0.87 32.88 -9.72
C SER A 82 1.71 33.73 -10.65
N GLN A 83 2.85 33.21 -11.11
CA GLN A 83 3.70 33.88 -12.11
C GLN A 83 2.96 34.12 -13.44
N SER A 84 2.12 33.18 -13.85
CA SER A 84 1.32 33.31 -15.08
C SER A 84 0.30 34.43 -14.97
N ASP A 85 -0.35 34.60 -13.81
CA ASP A 85 -1.28 35.69 -13.56
C ASP A 85 -0.58 37.07 -13.62
N TYR A 86 0.58 37.20 -12.96
CA TYR A 86 1.40 38.42 -13.04
C TYR A 86 1.86 38.72 -14.47
N ASN A 87 2.31 37.70 -15.20
CA ASN A 87 2.70 37.85 -16.60
C ASN A 87 1.52 38.31 -17.46
N GLN A 88 0.30 37.84 -17.18
CA GLN A 88 -0.87 38.29 -17.93
C GLN A 88 -1.18 39.77 -17.68
N ILE A 89 -1.08 40.22 -16.42
CA ILE A 89 -1.23 41.65 -16.08
C ILE A 89 -0.21 42.48 -16.87
N ARG A 90 1.06 42.05 -16.90
CA ARG A 90 2.13 42.74 -17.62
C ARG A 90 1.87 42.80 -19.12
N ILE A 91 1.47 41.69 -19.74
CA ILE A 91 1.13 41.64 -21.17
C ILE A 91 -0.03 42.58 -21.47
N ASN A 92 -1.09 42.58 -20.66
CA ASN A 92 -2.23 43.46 -20.84
C ASN A 92 -1.83 44.95 -20.73
N LEU A 93 -0.95 45.30 -19.79
CA LEU A 93 -0.40 46.65 -19.68
C LEU A 93 0.43 47.03 -20.91
N MET A 94 1.32 46.13 -21.38
CA MET A 94 2.11 46.34 -22.59
C MET A 94 1.22 46.59 -23.82
N LEU A 95 0.17 45.79 -24.00
CA LEU A 95 -0.82 45.99 -25.07
C LEU A 95 -1.55 47.32 -24.94
N ALA A 96 -1.96 47.69 -23.73
CA ALA A 96 -2.63 48.98 -23.47
C ALA A 96 -1.71 50.18 -23.78
N ILE A 97 -0.41 50.08 -23.49
CA ILE A 97 0.58 51.11 -23.85
C ILE A 97 0.68 51.25 -25.37
N LEU A 98 0.79 50.13 -26.10
CA LEU A 98 0.85 50.15 -27.57
C LEU A 98 -0.40 50.81 -28.16
N LYS A 99 -1.58 50.50 -27.61
CA LYS A 99 -2.84 51.13 -28.04
C LYS A 99 -2.88 52.62 -27.75
N ALA A 100 -2.51 53.05 -26.53
CA ALA A 100 -2.46 54.47 -26.19
C ALA A 100 -1.49 55.25 -27.10
N ARG A 101 -0.33 54.66 -27.44
CA ARG A 101 0.61 55.25 -28.41
C ARG A 101 0.03 55.32 -29.82
N GLN A 102 -0.66 54.28 -30.27
CA GLN A 102 -1.35 54.28 -31.56
C GLN A 102 -2.41 55.40 -31.63
N ASP A 103 -3.13 55.62 -30.53
CA ASP A 103 -4.14 56.67 -30.39
C ASP A 103 -3.54 58.07 -30.12
N SER A 104 -2.20 58.21 -30.12
CA SER A 104 -1.46 59.44 -29.76
C SER A 104 -1.74 59.98 -28.36
N ASP A 105 -2.26 59.16 -27.45
CA ASP A 105 -2.48 59.47 -26.04
C ASP A 105 -1.22 59.17 -25.22
N PHE A 106 -0.24 60.07 -25.33
CA PHE A 106 1.05 59.91 -24.67
C PHE A 106 0.98 60.04 -23.15
N ALA A 107 0.02 60.82 -22.62
CA ALA A 107 -0.17 60.95 -21.18
C ALA A 107 -0.62 59.62 -20.57
N ARG A 108 -1.57 58.93 -21.21
CA ARG A 108 -2.00 57.59 -20.79
C ARG A 108 -0.90 56.55 -20.99
N ALA A 109 -0.16 56.62 -22.10
CA ALA A 109 0.96 55.71 -22.34
C ALA A 109 2.05 55.82 -21.26
N ASP A 110 2.39 57.04 -20.82
CA ASP A 110 3.33 57.28 -19.73
C ASP A 110 2.82 56.72 -18.39
N HIS A 111 1.55 56.98 -18.07
CA HIS A 111 0.93 56.45 -16.86
C HIS A 111 0.95 54.92 -16.80
N LEU A 112 0.56 54.26 -17.89
CA LEU A 112 0.60 52.79 -18.00
C LEU A 112 2.03 52.24 -17.95
N THR A 113 3.01 52.97 -18.47
CA THR A 113 4.43 52.59 -18.39
C THR A 113 4.93 52.62 -16.95
N ARG A 114 4.51 53.61 -16.14
CA ARG A 114 4.82 53.64 -14.70
C ARG A 114 4.17 52.47 -13.96
N LEU A 115 2.90 52.19 -14.23
CA LEU A 115 2.21 51.02 -13.65
C LEU A 115 2.90 49.70 -14.01
N LEU A 116 3.33 49.53 -15.27
CA LEU A 116 4.07 48.34 -15.68
C LEU A 116 5.40 48.19 -14.90
N ARG A 117 6.11 49.29 -14.65
CA ARG A 117 7.34 49.27 -13.84
C ARG A 117 7.05 48.82 -12.41
N GLU A 118 6.02 49.36 -11.78
CA GLU A 118 5.58 48.96 -10.43
C GLU A 118 5.18 47.48 -10.38
N GLU A 119 4.46 46.97 -11.39
CA GLU A 119 4.11 45.54 -11.48
C GLU A 119 5.32 44.64 -11.76
N MET A 120 6.38 45.15 -12.41
CA MET A 120 7.62 44.40 -12.61
C MET A 120 8.38 44.22 -11.28
N GLU A 121 8.40 45.24 -10.44
CA GLU A 121 9.07 45.24 -9.14
C GLU A 121 8.44 44.28 -8.12
N LYS A 122 7.12 44.00 -8.23
CA LYS A 122 6.40 43.10 -7.32
C LYS A 122 6.79 41.62 -7.37
N GLN A 123 7.52 41.18 -8.40
CA GLN A 123 7.88 39.76 -8.60
C GLN A 123 9.37 39.45 -8.32
N GLU A 124 10.20 40.47 -8.12
CA GLU A 124 11.63 40.29 -7.77
C GLU A 124 11.86 40.07 -6.26
N GLN A 125 10.80 40.08 -5.45
CA GLN A 125 10.79 39.77 -4.01
C GLN A 125 10.11 38.42 -3.75
#